data_AF-A0A368GS33-F1
#
_entry.id   AF-A0A368GS33-F1
#
_cell.length_a   1.000
_cell.length_b   1.000
_cell.length_c   1.000
_cell.angle_alpha   90.00
_cell.angle_beta   90.00
_cell.angle_gamma   90.00
#
_symmetry.space_group_name_H-M   'P 1'
#
loop_
_entity.id
_entity.type
_entity.pdbx_description
1 polymer ?
#
loop_
_entity_poly.entity_id
_entity_poly.type
_entity_poly.pdbx_seq_one_letter_code
_entity_poly.pdbx_strand_id
1 'polypeptide(L)'
;MLTSFNAAELKLAVNNIERPFMRPFMFVMPEMLAECVLITRPVNELHAILLAKLNQLAEMMNRTEWDAECQTYWQEFGLPANCQIVMLTEAVRVQAQCISARALRHDGPDAAGDERQLRSMKKLFIMNADADLLKKPGGIAFAAQTFARALNAEDFDFITTEVKFPSTTTTMAQLLAAYLMSSAPGKDASQLRKVCDTFNAHIGPLFDQVNRNARRDVNRGRDREDQARTATVLELTRFLRLIRNESLLSLLITYFGYLFNRYLLAKKRPHLRMTLPLGEIFGHESELSHVNILAVQELLEIFFRNALLVNPTHPQWLRSAADFRYGRGLLSEAGILYMEYLVASRTPLLVAPQENFVEDLIWRRLRICLSKSHWFTLAALVCQNIEHKREEEYIKAMEFLYSQLSLDAGADYSCMVFDNTLAELLSDVYERNHMQPSADLLFSYAYRSCMNPEGRDVLAREQSRRCQRLLRTLAAQLFDAHF
;
A
#
# COMPACT_ATOMS: atom_id res chain seq x y z
N MET A 1 6.84 15.10 -33.22
CA MET A 1 5.48 14.85 -32.68
C MET A 1 5.49 14.18 -31.32
N LEU A 2 6.19 13.05 -31.11
CA LEU A 2 6.18 12.35 -29.81
C LEU A 2 6.75 13.19 -28.65
N THR A 3 7.81 13.96 -28.90
CA THR A 3 8.58 14.68 -27.87
C THR A 3 8.20 16.16 -27.70
N SER A 4 7.51 16.76 -28.68
CA SER A 4 7.14 18.18 -28.62
C SER A 4 5.78 18.35 -27.95
N PHE A 5 5.64 19.41 -27.16
CA PHE A 5 4.37 19.89 -26.60
C PHE A 5 3.88 21.16 -27.30
N ASN A 6 4.74 21.83 -28.06
CA ASN A 6 4.42 23.09 -28.72
C ASN A 6 3.38 22.88 -29.84
N ALA A 7 2.21 23.51 -29.69
CA ALA A 7 1.12 23.35 -30.65
C ALA A 7 1.47 23.77 -32.09
N ALA A 8 2.30 24.79 -32.28
CA ALA A 8 2.69 25.26 -33.61
C ALA A 8 3.60 24.24 -34.32
N GLU A 9 4.57 23.66 -33.61
CA GLU A 9 5.42 22.59 -34.13
C GLU A 9 4.61 21.33 -34.45
N LEU A 10 3.65 20.97 -33.58
CA LEU A 10 2.76 19.83 -33.79
C LEU A 10 1.85 20.04 -35.01
N LYS A 11 1.30 21.25 -35.19
CA LYS A 11 0.50 21.61 -36.36
C LYS A 11 1.30 21.50 -37.66
N LEU A 12 2.52 22.04 -37.66
CA LEU A 12 3.42 21.97 -38.82
C LEU A 12 3.79 20.51 -39.12
N ALA A 13 4.10 19.72 -38.09
CA ALA A 13 4.42 18.32 -38.23
C ALA A 13 3.24 17.49 -38.77
N VAL A 14 2.00 17.74 -38.31
CA VAL A 14 0.79 17.05 -38.79
C VAL A 14 0.47 17.40 -40.25
N ASN A 15 0.65 18.66 -40.64
CA ASN A 15 0.43 19.10 -42.02
C ASN A 15 1.45 18.51 -43.01
N ASN A 16 2.64 18.14 -42.53
CA ASN A 16 3.71 17.57 -43.35
C ASN A 16 3.66 16.03 -43.43
N ILE A 17 2.66 15.36 -42.84
CA ILE A 17 2.56 13.90 -42.90
C ILE A 17 1.85 13.49 -44.20
N GLU A 18 2.60 12.87 -45.10
CA GLU A 18 2.06 12.34 -46.37
C GLU A 18 1.21 11.06 -46.19
N ARG A 19 1.28 10.42 -45.01
CA ARG A 19 0.56 9.18 -44.67
C ARG A 19 -0.41 9.40 -43.51
N PRO A 20 -1.46 8.55 -43.34
CA PRO A 20 -2.32 8.63 -42.17
C PRO A 20 -1.48 8.45 -40.90
N PHE A 21 -1.50 9.43 -40.01
CA PHE A 21 -0.83 9.35 -38.73
C PHE A 21 -1.50 8.28 -37.87
N MET A 22 -0.78 7.19 -37.58
CA MET A 22 -1.25 6.16 -36.65
C MET A 22 -0.95 6.63 -35.23
N ARG A 23 -2.02 6.91 -34.47
CA ARG A 23 -1.90 7.35 -33.07
C ARG A 23 -1.22 6.28 -32.21
N PRO A 24 -0.12 6.63 -31.53
CA PRO A 24 0.49 5.74 -30.54
C PRO A 24 -0.47 5.43 -29.40
N PHE A 25 -0.44 4.22 -28.85
CA PHE A 25 -1.28 3.83 -27.70
C PHE A 25 -1.12 4.73 -26.46
N MET A 26 0.03 5.39 -26.32
CA MET A 26 0.30 6.35 -25.24
C MET A 26 -0.43 7.69 -25.39
N PHE A 27 -1.15 7.92 -26.49
CA PHE A 27 -1.94 9.14 -26.71
C PHE A 27 -3.34 8.97 -26.11
N VAL A 28 -3.39 8.99 -24.79
CA VAL A 28 -4.65 8.98 -24.02
C VAL A 28 -5.17 10.41 -23.93
N MET A 29 -6.43 10.63 -24.25
CA MET A 29 -7.06 11.94 -24.17
C MET A 29 -7.80 12.11 -22.83
N PRO A 30 -7.96 13.33 -22.31
CA PRO A 30 -8.65 13.56 -21.05
C PRO A 30 -10.13 13.23 -21.23
N GLU A 31 -10.65 12.25 -20.49
CA GLU A 31 -12.02 11.70 -20.67
C GLU A 31 -13.10 12.80 -20.65
N MET A 32 -13.02 13.76 -19.71
CA MET A 32 -13.97 14.89 -19.62
C MET A 32 -13.96 15.77 -20.87
N LEU A 33 -12.78 16.12 -21.36
CA LEU A 33 -12.66 17.03 -22.50
C LEU A 33 -12.98 16.30 -23.81
N ALA A 34 -12.40 15.12 -24.01
CA ALA A 34 -12.54 14.33 -25.22
C ALA A 34 -14.00 14.12 -25.62
N GLU A 35 -14.86 13.73 -24.68
CA GLU A 35 -16.29 13.53 -24.95
C GLU A 35 -17.03 14.82 -25.33
N CYS A 36 -16.58 15.99 -24.87
CA CYS A 36 -17.21 17.25 -25.19
C CYS A 36 -16.75 17.82 -26.54
N VAL A 37 -15.46 17.72 -26.84
CA VAL A 37 -14.89 18.38 -28.03
C VAL A 37 -14.87 17.48 -29.26
N LEU A 38 -14.78 16.15 -29.10
CA LEU A 38 -14.70 15.22 -30.23
C LEU A 38 -16.05 14.83 -30.83
N ILE A 39 -17.17 15.05 -30.12
CA ILE A 39 -18.52 14.73 -30.62
C ILE A 39 -19.02 15.79 -31.62
N THR A 40 -18.49 17.02 -31.55
CA THR A 40 -19.11 18.18 -32.22
C THR A 40 -18.47 18.56 -33.57
N ARG A 41 -17.39 17.89 -34.00
CA ARG A 41 -16.62 18.25 -35.21
C ARG A 41 -15.98 17.03 -35.88
N PRO A 42 -15.69 17.07 -37.20
CA PRO A 42 -14.81 16.05 -37.79
C PRO A 42 -13.46 16.08 -37.08
N VAL A 43 -13.09 14.97 -36.45
CA VAL A 43 -11.85 14.82 -35.69
C VAL A 43 -10.67 14.91 -36.66
N ASN A 44 -9.97 16.04 -36.68
CA ASN A 44 -8.64 16.11 -37.27
C ASN A 44 -7.63 15.55 -36.25
N GLU A 45 -6.64 14.78 -36.71
CA GLU A 45 -5.59 14.19 -35.87
C GLU A 45 -4.87 15.24 -35.00
N LEU A 46 -4.73 16.48 -35.47
CA LEU A 46 -4.19 17.58 -34.65
C LEU A 46 -4.98 17.81 -33.36
N HIS A 47 -6.30 17.70 -33.41
CA HIS A 47 -7.19 17.89 -32.26
C HIS A 47 -6.97 16.80 -31.21
N ALA A 48 -6.89 15.54 -31.64
CA ALA A 48 -6.62 14.40 -30.77
C ALA A 48 -5.20 14.45 -30.17
N ILE A 49 -4.21 14.86 -30.97
CA ILE A 49 -2.81 15.02 -30.52
C ILE A 49 -2.70 16.06 -29.42
N LEU A 50 -3.30 17.25 -29.60
CA LEU A 50 -3.20 18.32 -28.62
C LEU A 50 -3.95 17.99 -27.32
N LEU A 51 -5.12 17.34 -27.41
CA LEU A 51 -5.80 16.83 -26.21
C LEU A 51 -4.95 15.77 -25.49
N ALA A 52 -4.33 14.84 -26.22
CA ALA A 52 -3.45 13.85 -25.62
C ALA A 52 -2.21 14.48 -24.95
N LYS A 53 -1.69 15.56 -25.52
CA LYS A 53 -0.58 16.33 -24.93
C LYS A 53 -1.00 17.03 -23.65
N LEU A 54 -2.20 17.58 -23.57
CA LEU A 54 -2.76 18.11 -22.32
C LEU A 54 -2.91 17.01 -21.26
N ASN A 55 -3.34 15.80 -21.64
CA ASN A 55 -3.39 14.68 -20.69
C ASN A 55 -1.98 14.31 -20.19
N GLN A 56 -1.00 14.22 -21.07
CA GLN A 56 0.40 13.96 -20.70
C GLN A 56 0.94 15.02 -19.74
N LEU A 57 0.70 16.31 -20.00
CA LEU A 57 1.12 17.40 -19.11
C LEU A 57 0.45 17.29 -17.72
N ALA A 58 -0.82 16.88 -17.67
CA ALA A 58 -1.51 16.62 -16.42
C ALA A 58 -0.90 15.44 -15.65
N GLU A 59 -0.59 14.33 -16.33
CA GLU A 59 0.06 13.16 -15.73
C GLU A 59 1.49 13.45 -15.26
N MET A 60 2.22 14.31 -15.98
CA MET A 60 3.54 14.80 -15.60
C MET A 60 3.49 15.88 -14.50
N MET A 61 2.30 16.32 -14.09
CA MET A 61 2.10 17.36 -13.08
C MET A 61 2.68 18.73 -13.46
N ASN A 62 2.79 19.02 -14.76
CA ASN A 62 3.31 20.28 -15.26
C ASN A 62 2.17 21.29 -15.47
N ARG A 63 1.70 21.91 -14.39
CA ARG A 63 0.56 22.84 -14.43
C ARG A 63 0.82 24.06 -15.32
N THR A 64 2.03 24.63 -15.27
CA THR A 64 2.38 25.86 -15.99
C THR A 64 2.33 25.65 -17.50
N GLU A 65 2.92 24.57 -17.98
CA GLU A 65 2.90 24.23 -19.40
C GLU A 65 1.52 23.73 -19.84
N TRP A 66 0.79 23.02 -18.95
CA TRP A 66 -0.60 22.66 -19.19
C TRP A 66 -1.48 23.88 -19.45
N ASP A 67 -1.36 24.95 -18.64
CA ASP A 67 -2.14 26.17 -18.82
C ASP A 67 -1.82 26.89 -20.15
N ALA A 68 -0.55 26.97 -20.51
CA ALA A 68 -0.09 27.57 -21.76
C ALA A 68 -0.59 26.80 -22.99
N GLU A 69 -0.43 25.47 -23.00
CA GLU A 69 -0.88 24.64 -24.12
C GLU A 69 -2.42 24.54 -24.16
N CYS A 70 -3.09 24.61 -23.02
CA CYS A 70 -4.56 24.63 -22.97
C CYS A 70 -5.08 25.92 -23.62
N GLN A 71 -4.51 27.08 -23.26
CA GLN A 71 -4.88 28.35 -23.88
C GLN A 71 -4.63 28.34 -25.39
N THR A 72 -3.50 27.80 -25.83
CA THR A 72 -3.14 27.69 -27.26
C THR A 72 -4.12 26.79 -28.01
N TYR A 73 -4.48 25.65 -27.42
CA TYR A 73 -5.47 24.72 -27.99
C TYR A 73 -6.83 25.41 -28.21
N TRP A 74 -7.29 26.24 -27.27
CA TRP A 74 -8.57 26.95 -27.42
C TRP A 74 -8.51 28.12 -28.38
N GLN A 75 -7.36 28.78 -28.53
CA GLN A 75 -7.18 29.78 -29.58
C GLN A 75 -7.30 29.15 -30.98
N GLU A 76 -6.78 27.94 -31.16
CA GLU A 76 -6.79 27.24 -32.45
C GLU A 76 -8.18 26.67 -32.81
N PHE A 77 -8.88 26.03 -31.85
CA PHE A 77 -10.16 25.37 -32.14
C PHE A 77 -11.39 26.13 -31.65
N GLY A 78 -11.24 27.14 -30.80
CA GLY A 78 -12.35 27.82 -30.15
C GLY A 78 -13.03 26.96 -29.07
N LEU A 79 -13.53 27.62 -28.03
CA LEU A 79 -14.24 26.97 -26.93
C LEU A 79 -15.75 26.90 -27.25
N PRO A 80 -16.36 25.70 -27.37
CA PRO A 80 -17.81 25.61 -27.49
C PRO A 80 -18.50 26.23 -26.27
N ALA A 81 -19.62 26.94 -26.47
CA ALA A 81 -20.33 27.65 -25.41
C ALA A 81 -20.70 26.73 -24.22
N ASN A 82 -20.99 25.46 -24.49
CA ASN A 82 -21.40 24.48 -23.49
C ASN A 82 -20.23 23.78 -22.78
N CYS A 83 -18.98 24.13 -23.09
CA CYS A 83 -17.78 23.46 -22.57
C CYS A 83 -17.00 24.28 -21.52
N GLN A 84 -17.42 25.51 -21.21
CA GLN A 84 -16.74 26.37 -20.23
C GLN A 84 -16.63 25.71 -18.84
N ILE A 85 -17.72 25.11 -18.35
CA ILE A 85 -17.74 24.43 -17.05
C ILE A 85 -16.86 23.17 -17.07
N VAL A 86 -16.88 22.42 -18.17
CA VAL A 86 -16.06 21.20 -18.35
C VAL A 86 -14.58 21.54 -18.30
N MET A 87 -14.18 22.61 -18.99
CA MET A 87 -12.81 23.14 -18.93
C MET A 87 -12.39 23.56 -17.53
N LEU A 88 -13.23 24.33 -16.85
CA LEU A 88 -12.94 24.80 -15.50
C LEU A 88 -12.79 23.61 -14.53
N THR A 89 -13.65 22.61 -14.69
CA THR A 89 -13.59 21.35 -13.94
C THR A 89 -12.28 20.61 -14.21
N GLU A 90 -11.87 20.50 -15.47
CA GLU A 90 -10.61 19.87 -15.85
C GLU A 90 -9.38 20.62 -15.31
N ALA A 91 -9.38 21.96 -15.40
CA ALA A 91 -8.30 22.78 -14.87
C ALA A 91 -8.15 22.60 -13.35
N VAL A 92 -9.27 22.62 -12.63
CA VAL A 92 -9.31 22.37 -11.19
C VAL A 92 -8.87 20.94 -10.85
N ARG A 93 -9.24 19.95 -11.66
CA ARG A 93 -8.80 18.55 -11.55
C ARG A 93 -7.28 18.44 -11.65
N VAL A 94 -6.68 19.03 -12.69
CA VAL A 94 -5.21 19.00 -12.92
C VAL A 94 -4.46 19.71 -11.80
N GLN A 95 -4.96 20.87 -11.35
CA GLN A 95 -4.39 21.58 -10.21
C GLN A 95 -4.46 20.74 -8.92
N ALA A 96 -5.60 20.09 -8.66
CA ALA A 96 -5.76 19.21 -7.50
C ALA A 96 -4.77 18.04 -7.51
N GLN A 97 -4.54 17.43 -8.69
CA GLN A 97 -3.52 16.41 -8.88
C GLN A 97 -2.13 16.94 -8.52
N CYS A 98 -1.71 18.05 -9.12
CA CYS A 98 -0.39 18.66 -8.88
C CYS A 98 -0.13 18.89 -7.40
N ILE A 99 -1.11 19.46 -6.70
CA ILE A 99 -1.02 19.72 -5.26
C ILE A 99 -0.95 18.40 -4.47
N SER A 100 -1.72 17.39 -4.84
CA SER A 100 -1.71 16.09 -4.16
C SER A 100 -0.36 15.37 -4.28
N ALA A 101 0.39 15.55 -5.37
CA ALA A 101 1.75 15.00 -5.44
C ALA A 101 2.82 15.83 -4.73
N ARG A 102 2.65 17.15 -4.60
CA ARG A 102 3.54 17.96 -3.77
C ARG A 102 3.45 17.54 -2.31
N ALA A 103 2.23 17.29 -1.82
CA ALA A 103 2.01 16.74 -0.48
C ALA A 103 2.75 15.40 -0.25
N LEU A 104 2.92 14.58 -1.30
CA LEU A 104 3.68 13.32 -1.23
C LEU A 104 5.21 13.49 -1.27
N ARG A 105 5.72 14.66 -1.67
CA ARG A 105 7.17 14.94 -1.76
C ARG A 105 7.72 15.64 -0.51
N HIS A 106 6.89 15.82 0.52
CA HIS A 106 7.22 16.64 1.70
C HIS A 106 7.64 18.07 1.36
N ASP A 107 7.25 18.58 0.18
CA ASP A 107 7.30 20.02 -0.10
C ASP A 107 6.33 20.68 0.89
N GLY A 108 6.79 21.66 1.67
CA GLY A 108 6.08 22.19 2.84
C GLY A 108 4.58 22.46 2.59
N PRO A 109 3.70 22.15 3.58
CA PRO A 109 2.26 22.20 3.37
C PRO A 109 1.76 23.64 3.16
N ASP A 110 1.25 23.94 1.96
CA ASP A 110 0.45 25.14 1.70
C ASP A 110 -1.02 24.86 2.04
N ALA A 111 -1.31 24.78 3.34
CA ALA A 111 -2.64 24.46 3.85
C ALA A 111 -3.71 25.45 3.33
N ALA A 112 -3.34 26.72 3.13
CA ALA A 112 -4.24 27.74 2.60
C ALA A 112 -4.55 27.52 1.11
N GLY A 113 -3.55 27.14 0.32
CA GLY A 113 -3.72 26.73 -1.07
C GLY A 113 -4.60 25.49 -1.20
N ASP A 114 -4.37 24.49 -0.35
CA ASP A 114 -5.15 23.26 -0.27
C ASP A 114 -6.63 23.51 0.02
N GLU A 115 -6.94 24.34 1.01
CA GLU A 115 -8.31 24.67 1.40
C GLU A 115 -9.03 25.48 0.32
N ARG A 116 -8.34 26.42 -0.35
CA ARG A 116 -8.90 27.19 -1.47
C ARG A 116 -9.22 26.29 -2.65
N GLN A 117 -8.36 25.31 -2.93
CA GLN A 117 -8.59 24.35 -4.00
C GLN A 117 -9.79 23.46 -3.70
N LEU A 118 -9.87 22.91 -2.48
CA LEU A 118 -11.00 22.08 -2.06
C LEU A 118 -12.33 22.86 -2.18
N ARG A 119 -12.38 24.11 -1.74
CA ARG A 119 -13.55 24.98 -1.91
C ARG A 119 -13.96 25.12 -3.38
N SER A 120 -12.99 25.29 -4.28
CA SER A 120 -13.23 25.39 -5.72
C SER A 120 -13.78 24.08 -6.32
N MET A 121 -13.21 22.94 -5.92
CA MET A 121 -13.68 21.61 -6.32
C MET A 121 -15.13 21.37 -5.87
N LYS A 122 -15.45 21.65 -4.61
CA LYS A 122 -16.81 21.50 -4.06
C LYS A 122 -17.83 22.36 -4.80
N LYS A 123 -17.49 23.63 -5.05
CA LYS A 123 -18.38 24.54 -5.78
C LYS A 123 -18.67 24.00 -7.18
N LEU A 124 -17.65 23.52 -7.90
CA LEU A 124 -17.83 22.94 -9.23
C LEU A 124 -18.59 21.62 -9.18
N PHE A 125 -18.38 20.79 -8.16
CA PHE A 125 -19.16 19.58 -7.97
C PHE A 125 -20.65 19.89 -7.80
N ILE A 126 -21.00 20.84 -6.90
CA ILE A 126 -22.40 21.25 -6.68
C ILE A 126 -23.01 21.83 -7.95
N MET A 127 -22.27 22.68 -8.68
CA MET A 127 -22.74 23.24 -9.95
C MET A 127 -23.00 22.18 -11.03
N ASN A 128 -22.35 21.02 -10.94
CA ASN A 128 -22.50 19.92 -11.88
C ASN A 128 -23.33 18.75 -11.32
N ALA A 129 -23.86 18.83 -10.09
CA ALA A 129 -24.52 17.73 -9.39
C ALA A 129 -25.72 17.16 -10.17
N ASP A 130 -26.48 18.04 -10.81
CA ASP A 130 -27.65 17.71 -11.64
C ASP A 130 -27.32 17.52 -13.12
N ALA A 131 -26.06 17.75 -13.52
CA ALA A 131 -25.64 17.62 -14.91
C ALA A 131 -25.31 16.17 -15.25
N ASP A 132 -25.70 15.72 -16.45
CA ASP A 132 -25.26 14.43 -17.00
C ASP A 132 -23.73 14.31 -17.12
N LEU A 133 -23.00 15.41 -16.95
CA LEU A 133 -21.54 15.45 -16.93
C LEU A 133 -20.94 14.54 -15.86
N LEU A 134 -21.51 14.50 -14.64
CA LEU A 134 -20.99 13.66 -13.55
C LEU A 134 -21.27 12.16 -13.74
N LYS A 135 -22.22 11.80 -14.61
CA LYS A 135 -22.51 10.40 -14.97
C LYS A 135 -21.49 9.82 -15.95
N LYS A 136 -20.68 10.65 -16.57
CA LYS A 136 -19.66 10.23 -17.54
C LYS A 136 -18.34 9.86 -16.84
N PRO A 137 -17.49 9.01 -17.45
CA PRO A 137 -16.24 8.55 -16.83
C PRO A 137 -15.36 9.68 -16.28
N GLY A 138 -15.18 10.77 -17.04
CA GLY A 138 -14.41 11.92 -16.59
C GLY A 138 -15.03 12.67 -15.40
N GLY A 139 -16.36 12.78 -15.37
CA GLY A 139 -17.08 13.39 -14.24
C GLY A 139 -17.02 12.54 -12.98
N ILE A 140 -17.11 11.21 -13.11
CA ILE A 140 -16.90 10.25 -12.01
C ILE A 140 -15.47 10.38 -11.46
N ALA A 141 -14.46 10.50 -12.33
CA ALA A 141 -13.08 10.70 -11.91
C ALA A 141 -12.89 12.02 -11.15
N PHE A 142 -13.56 13.10 -11.57
CA PHE A 142 -13.56 14.38 -10.85
C PHE A 142 -14.27 14.28 -9.49
N ALA A 143 -15.43 13.61 -9.43
CA ALA A 143 -16.15 13.35 -8.19
C ALA A 143 -15.28 12.56 -7.19
N ALA A 144 -14.65 11.47 -7.66
CA ALA A 144 -13.72 10.68 -6.86
C ALA A 144 -12.58 11.52 -6.27
N GLN A 145 -11.97 12.41 -7.06
CA GLN A 145 -10.92 13.31 -6.57
C GLN A 145 -11.45 14.30 -5.53
N THR A 146 -12.65 14.84 -5.76
CA THR A 146 -13.30 15.79 -4.82
C THR A 146 -13.60 15.11 -3.50
N PHE A 147 -14.18 13.91 -3.52
CA PHE A 147 -14.50 13.14 -2.32
C PHE A 147 -13.25 12.73 -1.56
N ALA A 148 -12.21 12.25 -2.26
CA ALA A 148 -10.97 11.83 -1.60
C ALA A 148 -10.28 13.03 -0.93
N ARG A 149 -10.27 14.19 -1.58
CA ARG A 149 -9.77 15.44 -1.00
C ARG A 149 -10.56 15.87 0.23
N ALA A 150 -11.88 15.83 0.17
CA ALA A 150 -12.74 16.15 1.31
C ALA A 150 -12.49 15.19 2.49
N LEU A 151 -12.42 13.87 2.24
CA LEU A 151 -12.09 12.87 3.26
C LEU A 151 -10.71 13.11 3.89
N ASN A 152 -9.70 13.41 3.07
CA ASN A 152 -8.35 13.68 3.55
C ASN A 152 -8.24 14.97 4.38
N ALA A 153 -9.09 15.95 4.08
CA ALA A 153 -9.19 17.22 4.82
C ALA A 153 -10.18 17.19 5.98
N GLU A 154 -10.71 16.00 6.30
CA GLU A 154 -11.68 15.77 7.37
C GLU A 154 -13.03 16.51 7.22
N ASP A 155 -13.39 16.83 5.98
CA ASP A 155 -14.57 17.61 5.64
C ASP A 155 -15.76 16.69 5.29
N PHE A 156 -16.24 15.98 6.31
CA PHE A 156 -17.26 14.92 6.19
C PHE A 156 -18.67 15.44 5.93
N ASP A 157 -18.97 16.64 6.42
CA ASP A 157 -20.28 17.27 6.27
C ASP A 157 -20.63 17.43 4.79
N PHE A 158 -19.68 17.91 3.97
CA PHE A 158 -19.88 18.02 2.52
C PHE A 158 -20.29 16.69 1.88
N ILE A 159 -19.65 15.59 2.25
CA ILE A 159 -19.91 14.26 1.67
C ILE A 159 -21.29 13.74 2.07
N THR A 160 -21.73 14.06 3.29
CA THR A 160 -22.97 13.50 3.86
C THR A 160 -24.20 14.36 3.56
N THR A 161 -24.05 15.68 3.37
CA THR A 161 -25.17 16.60 3.13
C THR A 161 -25.36 16.99 1.66
N GLU A 162 -24.26 17.27 0.96
CA GLU A 162 -24.31 17.86 -0.39
C GLU A 162 -24.23 16.81 -1.51
N VAL A 163 -23.60 15.66 -1.25
CA VAL A 163 -23.43 14.62 -2.27
C VAL A 163 -24.67 13.74 -2.38
N LYS A 164 -25.49 13.99 -3.42
CA LYS A 164 -26.74 13.25 -3.68
C LYS A 164 -26.70 12.36 -4.93
N PHE A 165 -25.56 12.29 -5.60
CA PHE A 165 -25.39 11.56 -6.86
C PHE A 165 -25.19 10.05 -6.63
N PRO A 166 -26.03 9.15 -7.20
CA PRO A 166 -25.91 7.72 -6.98
C PRO A 166 -24.75 7.11 -7.79
N SER A 167 -23.70 6.69 -7.11
CA SER A 167 -22.61 5.88 -7.67
C SER A 167 -21.96 5.04 -6.58
N THR A 168 -21.27 3.95 -6.96
CA THR A 168 -20.50 3.13 -6.01
C THR A 168 -19.42 3.96 -5.31
N THR A 169 -18.80 4.89 -6.04
CA THR A 169 -17.82 5.84 -5.49
C THR A 169 -18.45 6.75 -4.43
N THR A 170 -19.66 7.26 -4.68
CA THR A 170 -20.42 8.05 -3.69
C THR A 170 -20.73 7.23 -2.45
N THR A 171 -21.27 6.01 -2.62
CA THR A 171 -21.59 5.13 -1.50
C THR A 171 -20.36 4.83 -0.66
N MET A 172 -19.22 4.51 -1.30
CA MET A 172 -17.96 4.30 -0.60
C MET A 172 -17.52 5.57 0.16
N ALA A 173 -17.56 6.74 -0.46
CA ALA A 173 -17.18 7.99 0.20
C ALA A 173 -18.06 8.29 1.43
N GLN A 174 -19.37 8.09 1.33
CA GLN A 174 -20.31 8.27 2.43
C GLN A 174 -20.07 7.29 3.58
N LEU A 175 -19.75 6.02 3.28
CA LEU A 175 -19.41 5.03 4.28
C LEU A 175 -18.10 5.36 5.01
N LEU A 176 -17.08 5.85 4.29
CA LEU A 176 -15.82 6.31 4.88
C LEU A 176 -16.04 7.55 5.76
N ALA A 177 -16.86 8.51 5.31
CA ALA A 177 -17.24 9.67 6.12
C ALA A 177 -18.01 9.26 7.39
N ALA A 178 -18.96 8.32 7.27
CA ALA A 178 -19.71 7.76 8.41
C ALA A 178 -18.79 7.07 9.42
N TYR A 179 -17.75 6.38 8.96
CA TYR A 179 -16.75 5.80 9.85
C TYR A 179 -15.98 6.87 10.61
N LEU A 180 -15.52 7.94 9.96
CA LEU A 180 -14.79 9.00 10.64
C LEU A 180 -15.65 9.72 11.68
N MET A 181 -16.93 9.97 11.36
CA MET A 181 -17.88 10.55 12.31
C MET A 181 -18.19 9.64 13.52
N SER A 182 -18.14 8.31 13.35
CA SER A 182 -18.46 7.32 14.40
C SER A 182 -17.25 6.81 15.18
N SER A 183 -16.03 6.98 14.65
CA SER A 183 -14.77 6.61 15.31
C SER A 183 -14.19 7.71 16.19
N ALA A 184 -14.80 8.91 16.20
CA ALA A 184 -14.38 10.01 17.05
C ALA A 184 -14.47 9.67 18.56
N PRO A 185 -13.56 10.19 19.40
CA PRO A 185 -13.56 9.95 20.84
C PRO A 185 -14.91 10.27 21.49
N GLY A 186 -15.43 9.37 22.33
CA GLY A 186 -16.69 9.56 23.05
C GLY A 186 -17.96 9.18 22.28
N LYS A 187 -17.84 8.65 21.05
CA LYS A 187 -18.97 8.08 20.30
C LYS A 187 -19.29 6.65 20.74
N ASP A 188 -20.54 6.25 20.54
CA ASP A 188 -21.04 4.93 20.92
C ASP A 188 -20.48 3.83 20.00
N ALA A 189 -19.82 2.83 20.59
CA ALA A 189 -19.27 1.67 19.89
C ALA A 189 -20.34 0.88 19.09
N SER A 190 -21.61 0.94 19.51
CA SER A 190 -22.71 0.31 18.77
C SER A 190 -22.95 0.98 17.40
N GLN A 191 -22.74 2.30 17.31
CA GLN A 191 -22.86 3.04 16.06
C GLN A 191 -21.73 2.70 15.10
N LEU A 192 -20.50 2.63 15.61
CA LEU A 192 -19.33 2.22 14.82
C LEU A 192 -19.53 0.81 14.23
N ARG A 193 -20.04 -0.13 15.04
CA ARG A 193 -20.33 -1.49 14.55
C ARG A 193 -21.37 -1.50 13.43
N LYS A 194 -22.47 -0.75 13.56
CA LYS A 194 -23.47 -0.60 12.48
C LYS A 194 -22.86 -0.05 11.20
N VAL A 195 -21.96 0.93 11.28
CA VAL A 195 -21.25 1.46 10.11
C VAL A 195 -20.38 0.38 9.48
N CYS A 196 -19.60 -0.37 10.27
CA CYS A 196 -18.77 -1.47 9.76
C CYS A 196 -19.61 -2.60 9.11
N ASP A 197 -20.74 -2.97 9.71
CA ASP A 197 -21.67 -3.97 9.16
C ASP A 197 -22.25 -3.49 7.83
N THR A 198 -22.66 -2.22 7.78
CA THR A 198 -23.17 -1.58 6.56
C THR A 198 -22.08 -1.52 5.49
N PHE A 199 -20.85 -1.17 5.87
CA PHE A 199 -19.70 -1.16 4.98
C PHE A 199 -19.47 -2.55 4.35
N ASN A 200 -19.43 -3.59 5.19
CA ASN A 200 -19.21 -4.96 4.71
C ASN A 200 -20.34 -5.45 3.81
N ALA A 201 -21.60 -5.11 4.11
CA ALA A 201 -22.75 -5.49 3.31
C ALA A 201 -22.75 -4.87 1.90
N HIS A 202 -22.24 -3.63 1.75
CA HIS A 202 -22.21 -2.95 0.46
C HIS A 202 -20.94 -3.25 -0.35
N ILE A 203 -19.80 -3.37 0.32
CA ILE A 203 -18.50 -3.52 -0.35
C ILE A 203 -18.15 -5.00 -0.56
N GLY A 204 -18.47 -5.88 0.39
CA GLY A 204 -18.13 -7.30 0.33
C GLY A 204 -18.54 -7.99 -0.98
N PRO A 205 -19.81 -7.85 -1.43
CA PRO A 205 -20.29 -8.48 -2.65
C PRO A 205 -19.54 -8.07 -3.93
N LEU A 206 -18.89 -6.90 -3.94
CA LEU A 206 -18.09 -6.44 -5.09
C LEU A 206 -16.82 -7.29 -5.28
N PHE A 207 -16.34 -7.92 -4.22
CA PHE A 207 -15.15 -8.76 -4.21
C PHE A 207 -15.48 -10.26 -4.18
N ASP A 208 -16.75 -10.65 -4.28
CA ASP A 208 -17.11 -12.06 -4.42
C ASP A 208 -16.96 -12.53 -5.89
N GLN A 209 -16.17 -13.58 -6.11
CA GLN A 209 -16.07 -14.33 -7.36
C GLN A 209 -17.28 -15.24 -7.54
N VAL A 210 -17.89 -15.21 -8.73
CA VAL A 210 -18.96 -16.15 -9.07
C VAL A 210 -18.41 -17.57 -9.16
N ASN A 211 -19.11 -18.50 -8.51
CA ASN A 211 -18.77 -19.91 -8.55
C ASN A 211 -18.90 -20.45 -10.00
N ARG A 212 -17.76 -20.78 -10.63
CA ARG A 212 -17.67 -21.26 -12.02
C ARG A 212 -18.25 -22.67 -12.25
N ASN A 213 -18.69 -23.37 -11.21
CA ASN A 213 -19.17 -24.75 -11.30
C ASN A 213 -20.64 -24.90 -11.74
N ALA A 214 -21.36 -23.83 -12.09
CA ALA A 214 -22.76 -23.91 -12.51
C ALA A 214 -22.94 -23.87 -14.04
N ARG A 215 -23.88 -24.67 -14.57
CA ARG A 215 -24.20 -25.00 -15.99
C ARG A 215 -23.97 -23.89 -17.05
N ARG A 216 -23.54 -24.33 -18.25
CA ARG A 216 -23.07 -23.54 -19.42
C ARG A 216 -24.08 -22.52 -20.00
N ASP A 217 -25.39 -22.69 -19.86
CA ASP A 217 -26.38 -21.80 -20.49
C ASP A 217 -26.58 -20.45 -19.78
N VAL A 218 -26.03 -20.29 -18.57
CA VAL A 218 -26.08 -19.03 -17.79
C VAL A 218 -24.83 -18.16 -18.03
N ASN A 219 -23.89 -18.61 -18.87
CA ASN A 219 -22.57 -17.99 -19.00
C ASN A 219 -22.60 -16.57 -19.61
N ARG A 220 -23.44 -16.29 -20.61
CA ARG A 220 -23.48 -14.95 -21.25
C ARG A 220 -23.99 -13.84 -20.33
N GLY A 221 -24.91 -14.15 -19.42
CA GLY A 221 -25.38 -13.20 -18.40
C GLY A 221 -24.33 -12.96 -17.31
N ARG A 222 -23.67 -14.04 -16.88
CA ARG A 222 -22.58 -13.98 -15.88
C ARG A 222 -21.37 -13.20 -16.35
N ASP A 223 -20.96 -13.38 -17.60
CA ASP A 223 -19.81 -12.65 -18.15
C ASP A 223 -20.05 -11.13 -18.14
N ARG A 224 -21.30 -10.69 -18.38
CA ARG A 224 -21.68 -9.27 -18.28
C ARG A 224 -21.67 -8.76 -16.84
N GLU A 225 -22.19 -9.54 -15.89
CA GLU A 225 -22.17 -9.18 -14.46
C GLU A 225 -20.74 -9.14 -13.89
N ASP A 226 -19.88 -10.08 -14.29
CA ASP A 226 -18.47 -10.11 -13.91
C ASP A 226 -17.69 -8.94 -14.53
N GLN A 227 -17.98 -8.59 -15.78
CA GLN A 227 -17.39 -7.43 -16.44
C GLN A 227 -17.84 -6.12 -15.77
N ALA A 228 -19.12 -6.01 -15.41
CA ALA A 228 -19.65 -4.86 -14.67
C ALA A 228 -19.01 -4.72 -13.29
N ARG A 229 -18.87 -5.82 -12.53
CA ARG A 229 -18.16 -5.81 -11.24
C ARG A 229 -16.70 -5.43 -11.39
N THR A 230 -16.02 -5.96 -12.39
CA THR A 230 -14.61 -5.62 -12.66
C THR A 230 -14.46 -4.13 -12.95
N ALA A 231 -15.36 -3.54 -13.75
CA ALA A 231 -15.37 -2.10 -14.00
C ALA A 231 -15.58 -1.29 -12.71
N THR A 232 -16.54 -1.71 -11.87
CA THR A 232 -16.80 -1.06 -10.57
C THR A 232 -15.59 -1.14 -9.62
N VAL A 233 -14.90 -2.29 -9.57
CA VAL A 233 -13.68 -2.46 -8.76
C VAL A 233 -12.56 -1.55 -9.27
N LEU A 234 -12.39 -1.42 -10.59
CA LEU A 234 -11.41 -0.50 -11.18
C LEU A 234 -11.72 0.96 -10.85
N GLU A 235 -12.99 1.36 -10.91
CA GLU A 235 -13.44 2.70 -10.53
C GLU A 235 -13.16 2.97 -9.04
N LEU A 236 -13.57 2.07 -8.15
CA LEU A 236 -13.28 2.17 -6.73
C LEU A 236 -11.78 2.22 -6.43
N THR A 237 -10.97 1.44 -7.15
CA THR A 237 -9.51 1.45 -7.01
C THR A 237 -8.94 2.83 -7.35
N ARG A 238 -9.44 3.50 -8.40
CA ARG A 238 -9.03 4.87 -8.77
C ARG A 238 -9.40 5.91 -7.72
N PHE A 239 -10.49 5.72 -6.99
CA PHE A 239 -10.88 6.56 -5.87
C PHE A 239 -10.05 6.28 -4.62
N LEU A 240 -10.01 5.02 -4.17
CA LEU A 240 -9.37 4.61 -2.92
C LEU A 240 -7.86 4.85 -2.92
N ARG A 241 -7.20 4.80 -4.09
CA ARG A 241 -5.77 5.16 -4.21
C ARG A 241 -5.44 6.60 -3.81
N LEU A 242 -6.44 7.49 -3.76
CA LEU A 242 -6.28 8.90 -3.40
C LEU A 242 -6.44 9.16 -1.89
N ILE A 243 -6.85 8.16 -1.12
CA ILE A 243 -7.03 8.28 0.34
C ILE A 243 -5.67 8.34 1.02
N ARG A 244 -5.52 9.28 1.95
CA ARG A 244 -4.30 9.58 2.72
C ARG A 244 -4.58 9.80 4.21
N ASN A 245 -5.84 9.97 4.63
CA ASN A 245 -6.19 10.08 6.04
C ASN A 245 -5.79 8.80 6.82
N GLU A 246 -5.10 8.94 7.95
CA GLU A 246 -4.54 7.82 8.71
C GLU A 246 -5.62 6.85 9.24
N SER A 247 -6.72 7.38 9.76
CA SER A 247 -7.85 6.58 10.28
C SER A 247 -8.51 5.78 9.15
N LEU A 248 -8.70 6.38 7.98
CA LEU A 248 -9.23 5.67 6.81
C LEU A 248 -8.28 4.61 6.27
N LEU A 249 -6.98 4.89 6.23
CA LEU A 249 -5.99 3.89 5.79
C LEU A 249 -5.98 2.69 6.73
N SER A 250 -6.06 2.93 8.05
CA SER A 250 -6.19 1.86 9.04
C SER A 250 -7.48 1.05 8.86
N LEU A 251 -8.61 1.70 8.57
CA LEU A 251 -9.87 1.02 8.24
C LEU A 251 -9.75 0.16 6.98
N LEU A 252 -9.23 0.73 5.89
CA LEU A 252 -9.11 0.06 4.59
C LEU A 252 -8.15 -1.13 4.68
N ILE A 253 -6.98 -0.97 5.32
CA ILE A 253 -6.04 -2.07 5.59
C ILE A 253 -6.72 -3.16 6.43
N THR A 254 -7.49 -2.77 7.45
CA THR A 254 -8.21 -3.73 8.30
C THR A 254 -9.27 -4.50 7.52
N TYR A 255 -10.09 -3.82 6.70
CA TYR A 255 -11.16 -4.46 5.93
C TYR A 255 -10.62 -5.39 4.85
N PHE A 256 -9.68 -4.92 4.02
CA PHE A 256 -9.14 -5.74 2.96
C PHE A 256 -8.20 -6.83 3.49
N GLY A 257 -7.53 -6.58 4.63
CA GLY A 257 -6.79 -7.59 5.37
C GLY A 257 -7.71 -8.67 5.96
N TYR A 258 -8.90 -8.29 6.45
CA TYR A 258 -9.94 -9.22 6.87
C TYR A 258 -10.37 -10.13 5.70
N LEU A 259 -10.63 -9.59 4.51
CA LEU A 259 -10.94 -10.39 3.31
C LEU A 259 -9.78 -11.33 2.92
N PHE A 260 -8.54 -10.84 2.98
CA PHE A 260 -7.33 -11.63 2.71
C PHE A 260 -7.19 -12.80 3.70
N ASN A 261 -7.42 -12.56 5.00
CA ASN A 261 -7.36 -13.59 6.02
C ASN A 261 -8.45 -14.65 5.86
N ARG A 262 -9.69 -14.25 5.52
CA ARG A 262 -10.78 -15.19 5.22
C ARG A 262 -10.45 -16.11 4.03
N TYR A 263 -9.79 -15.57 3.01
CA TYR A 263 -9.26 -16.36 1.90
C TYR A 263 -8.20 -17.37 2.37
N LEU A 264 -7.25 -16.95 3.22
CA LEU A 264 -6.23 -17.84 3.76
C LEU A 264 -6.81 -18.95 4.64
N LEU A 265 -7.85 -18.65 5.43
CA LEU A 265 -8.60 -19.65 6.20
C LEU A 265 -9.24 -20.68 5.28
N ALA A 266 -9.93 -20.24 4.22
CA ALA A 266 -10.51 -21.14 3.22
C ALA A 266 -9.45 -22.00 2.49
N LYS A 267 -8.19 -21.52 2.41
CA LYS A 267 -7.05 -22.27 1.90
C LYS A 267 -6.33 -23.12 2.95
N LYS A 268 -6.84 -23.21 4.17
CA LYS A 268 -6.23 -23.92 5.31
C LYS A 268 -4.81 -23.42 5.63
N ARG A 269 -4.58 -22.12 5.49
CA ARG A 269 -3.31 -21.45 5.80
C ARG A 269 -3.46 -20.38 6.90
N PRO A 270 -4.03 -20.70 8.08
CA PRO A 270 -4.28 -19.72 9.15
C PRO A 270 -2.99 -19.11 9.73
N HIS A 271 -1.86 -19.81 9.61
CA HIS A 271 -0.55 -19.36 10.07
C HIS A 271 0.06 -18.23 9.22
N LEU A 272 -0.50 -17.98 8.02
CA LEU A 272 -0.05 -16.92 7.11
C LEU A 272 -0.89 -15.63 7.23
N ARG A 273 -1.86 -15.59 8.15
CA ARG A 273 -2.72 -14.43 8.34
C ARG A 273 -1.92 -13.18 8.69
N MET A 274 -2.46 -12.05 8.26
CA MET A 274 -1.97 -10.73 8.64
C MET A 274 -2.64 -10.22 9.89
N THR A 275 -1.87 -9.52 10.71
CA THR A 275 -2.39 -8.75 11.83
C THR A 275 -3.17 -7.56 11.29
N LEU A 276 -4.35 -7.27 11.85
CA LEU A 276 -5.19 -6.14 11.44
C LEU A 276 -5.00 -4.95 12.38
N PRO A 277 -4.74 -3.72 11.88
CA PRO A 277 -4.47 -2.56 12.73
C PRO A 277 -5.60 -2.24 13.71
N LEU A 278 -6.85 -2.35 13.26
CA LEU A 278 -8.02 -2.09 14.11
C LEU A 278 -8.63 -3.37 14.71
N GLY A 279 -7.91 -4.50 14.68
CA GLY A 279 -8.39 -5.76 15.21
C GLY A 279 -9.67 -6.27 14.52
N GLU A 280 -10.62 -6.78 15.31
CA GLU A 280 -11.82 -7.48 14.83
C GLU A 280 -13.05 -6.56 14.70
N ILE A 281 -12.87 -5.32 14.24
CA ILE A 281 -13.99 -4.37 14.05
C ILE A 281 -15.05 -4.85 13.04
N PHE A 282 -14.68 -5.75 12.12
CA PHE A 282 -15.59 -6.41 11.16
C PHE A 282 -16.05 -7.81 11.62
N GLY A 283 -15.87 -8.14 12.90
CA GLY A 283 -16.20 -9.44 13.47
C GLY A 283 -15.14 -10.51 13.23
N HIS A 284 -15.42 -11.73 13.69
CA HIS A 284 -14.50 -12.84 13.55
C HIS A 284 -14.38 -13.30 12.09
N GLU A 285 -13.16 -13.67 11.71
CA GLU A 285 -12.85 -14.20 10.40
C GLU A 285 -13.46 -15.60 10.23
N SER A 286 -14.35 -15.73 9.25
CA SER A 286 -14.90 -17.03 8.81
C SER A 286 -14.39 -17.39 7.42
N GLU A 287 -14.34 -18.68 7.09
CA GLU A 287 -13.89 -19.12 5.76
C GLU A 287 -14.75 -18.50 4.65
N LEU A 288 -14.09 -18.00 3.60
CA LEU A 288 -14.76 -17.50 2.39
C LEU A 288 -14.00 -17.96 1.15
N SER A 289 -14.55 -18.95 0.45
CA SER A 289 -13.89 -19.61 -0.69
C SER A 289 -13.91 -18.80 -1.99
N HIS A 290 -14.75 -17.78 -2.08
CA HIS A 290 -15.08 -17.08 -3.32
C HIS A 290 -14.61 -15.62 -3.31
N VAL A 291 -13.47 -15.28 -2.71
CA VAL A 291 -12.95 -13.90 -2.74
C VAL A 291 -12.13 -13.66 -4.00
N ASN A 292 -12.31 -12.51 -4.65
CA ASN A 292 -11.46 -12.00 -5.71
C ASN A 292 -10.12 -11.52 -5.13
N ILE A 293 -9.29 -12.50 -4.79
CA ILE A 293 -8.04 -12.27 -4.06
C ILE A 293 -7.06 -11.38 -4.80
N LEU A 294 -7.07 -11.37 -6.14
CA LEU A 294 -6.19 -10.52 -6.94
C LEU A 294 -6.52 -9.03 -6.74
N ALA A 295 -7.81 -8.68 -6.79
CA ALA A 295 -8.25 -7.31 -6.53
C ALA A 295 -8.00 -6.88 -5.08
N VAL A 296 -8.22 -7.79 -4.12
CA VAL A 296 -7.91 -7.53 -2.70
C VAL A 296 -6.42 -7.28 -2.48
N GLN A 297 -5.55 -8.08 -3.12
CA GLN A 297 -4.11 -7.91 -3.04
C GLN A 297 -3.66 -6.59 -3.67
N GLU A 298 -4.18 -6.24 -4.85
CA GLU A 298 -3.86 -4.97 -5.52
C GLU A 298 -4.25 -3.75 -4.67
N LEU A 299 -5.42 -3.79 -4.03
CA LEU A 299 -5.85 -2.73 -3.13
C LEU A 299 -5.00 -2.65 -1.86
N LEU A 300 -4.64 -3.78 -1.25
CA LEU A 300 -3.72 -3.80 -0.11
C LEU A 300 -2.35 -3.22 -0.46
N GLU A 301 -1.81 -3.53 -1.64
CA GLU A 301 -0.56 -2.91 -2.16
C GLU A 301 -0.66 -1.39 -2.20
N ILE A 302 -1.76 -0.88 -2.75
CA ILE A 302 -2.03 0.56 -2.83
C ILE A 302 -2.14 1.17 -1.42
N PHE A 303 -2.84 0.52 -0.49
CA PHE A 303 -3.03 1.04 0.86
C PHE A 303 -1.75 1.04 1.67
N PHE A 304 -0.95 -0.02 1.62
CA PHE A 304 0.35 -0.04 2.30
C PHE A 304 1.30 0.99 1.70
N ARG A 305 1.33 1.16 0.37
CA ARG A 305 2.12 2.22 -0.24
C ARG A 305 1.70 3.61 0.24
N ASN A 306 0.40 3.87 0.29
CA ASN A 306 -0.12 5.16 0.75
C ASN A 306 0.15 5.38 2.24
N ALA A 307 -0.05 4.36 3.07
CA ALA A 307 0.21 4.38 4.50
C ALA A 307 1.68 4.68 4.83
N LEU A 308 2.61 3.99 4.18
CA LEU A 308 4.05 4.21 4.40
C LEU A 308 4.54 5.54 3.84
N LEU A 309 3.85 6.14 2.86
CA LEU A 309 4.11 7.51 2.43
C LEU A 309 3.62 8.55 3.45
N VAL A 310 2.52 8.28 4.14
CA VAL A 310 1.93 9.19 5.14
C VAL A 310 2.70 9.12 6.46
N ASN A 311 2.95 7.90 6.95
CA ASN A 311 3.72 7.67 8.17
C ASN A 311 4.55 6.39 8.01
N PRO A 312 5.83 6.49 7.58
CA PRO A 312 6.69 5.33 7.35
C PRO A 312 7.05 4.60 8.65
N THR A 313 6.87 5.23 9.80
CA THR A 313 7.24 4.69 11.11
C THR A 313 6.06 4.12 11.90
N HIS A 314 4.86 4.04 11.32
CA HIS A 314 3.67 3.55 12.03
C HIS A 314 3.77 2.03 12.29
N PRO A 315 3.95 1.56 13.54
CA PRO A 315 4.31 0.16 13.81
C PRO A 315 3.26 -0.84 13.33
N GLN A 316 1.97 -0.58 13.58
CA GLN A 316 0.94 -1.52 13.17
C GLN A 316 0.83 -1.67 11.65
N TRP A 317 1.13 -0.61 10.88
CA TRP A 317 1.08 -0.67 9.42
C TRP A 317 2.26 -1.44 8.86
N LEU A 318 3.46 -1.22 9.40
CA LEU A 318 4.67 -1.98 9.06
C LEU A 318 4.47 -3.47 9.33
N ARG A 319 3.91 -3.82 10.50
CA ARG A 319 3.61 -5.23 10.83
C ARG A 319 2.59 -5.84 9.88
N SER A 320 1.46 -5.17 9.65
CA SER A 320 0.43 -5.65 8.73
C SER A 320 0.98 -5.81 7.30
N ALA A 321 1.83 -4.89 6.85
CA ALA A 321 2.50 -4.97 5.55
C ALA A 321 3.46 -6.16 5.49
N ALA A 322 4.28 -6.36 6.53
CA ALA A 322 5.21 -7.48 6.63
C ALA A 322 4.45 -8.82 6.58
N ASP A 323 3.38 -8.96 7.37
CA ASP A 323 2.56 -10.17 7.38
C ASP A 323 1.89 -10.43 6.02
N PHE A 324 1.44 -9.38 5.32
CA PHE A 324 0.87 -9.47 3.98
C PHE A 324 1.91 -9.96 2.95
N ARG A 325 3.12 -9.38 2.94
CA ARG A 325 4.24 -9.86 2.09
C ARG A 325 4.58 -11.30 2.41
N TYR A 326 4.67 -11.63 3.70
CA TYR A 326 4.96 -12.97 4.19
C TYR A 326 3.90 -13.98 3.70
N GLY A 327 2.61 -13.66 3.85
CA GLY A 327 1.50 -14.51 3.41
C GLY A 327 1.42 -14.70 1.89
N ARG A 328 1.97 -13.75 1.11
CA ARG A 328 2.15 -13.87 -0.35
C ARG A 328 3.40 -14.65 -0.76
N GLY A 329 4.30 -14.96 0.17
CA GLY A 329 5.58 -15.63 -0.09
C GLY A 329 6.71 -14.69 -0.54
N LEU A 330 6.52 -13.37 -0.42
CA LEU A 330 7.54 -12.36 -0.70
C LEU A 330 8.45 -12.18 0.54
N LEU A 331 9.22 -13.23 0.84
CA LEU A 331 9.92 -13.34 2.13
C LEU A 331 11.04 -12.31 2.32
N SER A 332 11.74 -11.91 1.25
CA SER A 332 12.78 -10.88 1.34
C SER A 332 12.18 -9.52 1.73
N GLU A 333 11.11 -9.09 1.06
CA GLU A 333 10.39 -7.85 1.39
C GLU A 333 9.76 -7.91 2.80
N ALA A 334 9.23 -9.08 3.18
CA ALA A 334 8.68 -9.28 4.52
C ALA A 334 9.76 -9.12 5.61
N GLY A 335 10.96 -9.66 5.39
CA GLY A 335 12.10 -9.53 6.31
C GLY A 335 12.50 -8.08 6.56
N ILE A 336 12.54 -7.27 5.50
CA ILE A 336 12.79 -5.82 5.58
C ILE A 336 11.73 -5.14 6.45
N LEU A 337 10.45 -5.34 6.14
CA LEU A 337 9.35 -4.71 6.88
C LEU A 337 9.26 -5.16 8.35
N TYR A 338 9.61 -6.43 8.65
CA TYR A 338 9.73 -6.88 10.05
C TYR A 338 10.86 -6.16 10.78
N MET A 339 12.00 -5.91 10.13
CA MET A 339 13.07 -5.11 10.73
C MET A 339 12.67 -3.64 10.91
N GLU A 340 12.01 -3.03 9.93
CA GLU A 340 11.46 -1.68 10.05
C GLU A 340 10.47 -1.59 11.21
N TYR A 341 9.59 -2.58 11.36
CA TYR A 341 8.69 -2.69 12.51
C TYR A 341 9.45 -2.73 13.83
N LEU A 342 10.48 -3.57 13.94
CA LEU A 342 11.27 -3.71 15.18
C LEU A 342 11.98 -2.40 15.53
N VAL A 343 12.49 -1.68 14.54
CA VAL A 343 13.12 -0.36 14.72
C VAL A 343 12.07 0.67 15.15
N ALA A 344 10.93 0.75 14.45
CA ALA A 344 9.86 1.70 14.76
C ALA A 344 9.22 1.45 16.14
N SER A 345 9.10 0.19 16.55
CA SER A 345 8.48 -0.19 17.83
C SER A 345 9.42 -0.03 19.03
N ARG A 346 10.74 0.08 18.78
CA ARG A 346 11.77 0.13 19.83
C ARG A 346 12.60 1.40 19.66
N THR A 347 12.06 2.53 20.11
CA THR A 347 12.81 3.79 20.17
C THR A 347 13.10 4.19 21.61
N PRO A 348 14.39 4.32 22.00
CA PRO A 348 15.58 3.86 21.29
C PRO A 348 15.68 2.32 21.27
N LEU A 349 16.47 1.75 20.34
CA LEU A 349 16.88 0.33 20.31
C LEU A 349 17.53 -0.16 21.63
N LEU A 350 17.70 0.74 22.61
CA LEU A 350 18.24 0.54 23.94
C LEU A 350 17.20 0.07 24.97
N VAL A 351 15.90 0.14 24.65
CA VAL A 351 14.84 -0.32 25.57
C VAL A 351 14.64 -1.83 25.41
N ALA A 352 14.68 -2.54 26.54
CA ALA A 352 14.42 -3.98 26.58
C ALA A 352 13.03 -4.31 25.99
N PRO A 353 12.86 -5.46 25.34
CA PRO A 353 11.56 -5.88 24.83
C PRO A 353 10.52 -5.85 25.96
N GLN A 354 9.37 -5.22 25.71
CA GLN A 354 8.22 -5.44 26.57
C GLN A 354 7.68 -6.83 26.25
N GLU A 355 7.74 -7.74 27.21
CA GLU A 355 7.27 -9.13 27.12
C GLU A 355 5.90 -9.20 26.43
N ASN A 356 5.90 -9.59 25.16
CA ASN A 356 4.68 -9.68 24.36
C ASN A 356 4.81 -10.87 23.42
N PHE A 357 3.94 -11.87 23.59
CA PHE A 357 3.74 -13.03 22.69
C PHE A 357 3.68 -12.67 21.19
N VAL A 358 3.34 -11.41 20.90
CA VAL A 358 3.35 -10.81 19.57
C VAL A 358 4.74 -10.78 18.93
N GLU A 359 5.80 -10.51 19.69
CA GLU A 359 7.17 -10.43 19.17
C GLU A 359 7.71 -11.80 18.78
N ASP A 360 7.34 -12.87 19.50
CA ASP A 360 7.74 -14.25 19.17
C ASP A 360 7.33 -14.65 17.75
N LEU A 361 6.12 -14.31 17.33
CA LEU A 361 5.65 -14.60 15.97
C LEU A 361 6.51 -13.87 14.93
N ILE A 362 6.90 -12.63 15.22
CA ILE A 362 7.72 -11.80 14.34
C ILE A 362 9.12 -12.40 14.21
N TRP A 363 9.75 -12.80 15.31
CA TRP A 363 11.04 -13.47 15.30
C TRP A 363 11.01 -14.80 14.54
N ARG A 364 9.96 -15.61 14.72
CA ARG A 364 9.77 -16.85 13.96
C ARG A 364 9.62 -16.61 12.46
N ARG A 365 8.87 -15.58 12.05
CA ARG A 365 8.71 -15.23 10.64
C ARG A 365 10.00 -14.65 10.06
N LEU A 366 10.71 -13.81 10.82
CA LEU A 366 12.00 -13.27 10.42
C LEU A 366 13.05 -14.38 10.24
N ARG A 367 13.10 -15.38 11.12
CA ARG A 367 13.93 -16.59 10.94
C ARG A 367 13.67 -17.23 9.58
N ILE A 368 12.40 -17.44 9.22
CA ILE A 368 12.02 -18.04 7.92
C ILE A 368 12.46 -17.16 6.75
N CYS A 369 12.33 -15.83 6.86
CA CYS A 369 12.78 -14.90 5.83
C CYS A 369 14.30 -14.95 5.62
N LEU A 370 15.07 -15.00 6.70
CA LEU A 370 16.54 -15.12 6.68
C LEU A 370 16.97 -16.47 6.10
N SER A 371 16.34 -17.57 6.53
CA SER A 371 16.61 -18.91 5.99
C SER A 371 16.33 -18.97 4.48
N LYS A 372 15.27 -18.32 3.99
CA LYS A 372 14.99 -18.29 2.54
C LYS A 372 16.07 -17.57 1.74
N SER A 373 16.75 -16.61 2.36
CA SER A 373 17.86 -15.84 1.76
C SER A 373 19.23 -16.50 2.01
N HIS A 374 19.25 -17.74 2.51
CA HIS A 374 20.47 -18.49 2.85
C HIS A 374 21.35 -17.84 3.93
N TRP A 375 20.78 -16.98 4.79
CA TRP A 375 21.49 -16.42 5.95
C TRP A 375 21.19 -17.25 7.20
N PHE A 376 21.72 -18.47 7.23
CA PHE A 376 21.34 -19.48 8.20
C PHE A 376 21.87 -19.20 9.61
N THR A 377 23.05 -18.59 9.73
CA THR A 377 23.62 -18.21 11.02
C THR A 377 22.82 -17.07 11.64
N LEU A 378 22.46 -16.06 10.84
CA LEU A 378 21.57 -14.98 11.28
C LEU A 378 20.18 -15.52 11.64
N ALA A 379 19.65 -16.50 10.88
CA ALA A 379 18.41 -17.17 11.21
C ALA A 379 18.47 -17.89 12.57
N ALA A 380 19.59 -18.53 12.90
CA ALA A 380 19.78 -19.14 14.22
C ALA A 380 19.91 -18.09 15.34
N LEU A 381 20.60 -16.97 15.08
CA LEU A 381 20.81 -15.90 16.05
C LEU A 381 19.51 -15.19 16.44
N VAL A 382 18.57 -15.00 15.51
CA VAL A 382 17.27 -14.38 15.84
C VAL A 382 16.43 -15.23 16.78
N CYS A 383 16.60 -16.56 16.77
CA CYS A 383 15.88 -17.46 17.66
C CYS A 383 16.15 -17.18 19.15
N GLN A 384 17.29 -16.59 19.50
CA GLN A 384 17.61 -16.20 20.88
C GLN A 384 16.61 -15.20 21.47
N ASN A 385 15.89 -14.47 20.61
CA ASN A 385 14.86 -13.50 21.00
C ASN A 385 13.45 -14.10 21.09
N ILE A 386 13.30 -15.41 20.86
CA ILE A 386 12.03 -16.12 20.99
C ILE A 386 11.90 -16.60 22.42
N GLU A 387 10.82 -16.29 23.12
CA GLU A 387 10.60 -16.76 24.49
C GLU A 387 9.98 -18.16 24.50
N HIS A 388 8.93 -18.37 23.71
CA HIS A 388 8.16 -19.62 23.72
C HIS A 388 8.70 -20.61 22.71
N LYS A 389 8.92 -21.86 23.13
CA LYS A 389 9.38 -22.98 22.25
C LYS A 389 10.66 -22.63 21.48
N ARG A 390 11.57 -21.88 22.10
CA ARG A 390 12.86 -21.47 21.51
C ARG A 390 13.67 -22.64 20.95
N GLU A 391 13.79 -23.71 21.72
CA GLU A 391 14.55 -24.91 21.33
C GLU A 391 14.01 -25.55 20.04
N GLU A 392 12.68 -25.61 19.85
CA GLU A 392 12.08 -26.11 18.61
C GLU A 392 12.47 -25.25 17.39
N GLU A 393 12.61 -23.93 17.58
CA GLU A 393 13.03 -23.02 16.51
C GLU A 393 14.54 -23.07 16.26
N TYR A 394 15.37 -23.36 17.27
CA TYR A 394 16.78 -23.67 17.05
C TYR A 394 16.96 -24.91 16.19
N ILE A 395 16.25 -26.00 16.49
CA ILE A 395 16.34 -27.25 15.70
C ILE A 395 16.05 -26.95 14.22
N LYS A 396 14.98 -26.21 13.92
CA LYS A 396 14.64 -25.80 12.55
C LYS A 396 15.69 -24.93 11.87
N ALA A 397 16.39 -24.08 12.63
CA ALA A 397 17.49 -23.26 12.08
C ALA A 397 18.74 -24.12 11.82
N MET A 398 19.07 -25.02 12.74
CA MET A 398 20.24 -25.91 12.64
C MET A 398 20.11 -26.91 11.48
N GLU A 399 18.90 -27.40 11.17
CA GLU A 399 18.66 -28.25 10.00
C GLU A 399 19.22 -27.65 8.71
N PHE A 400 19.10 -26.33 8.51
CA PHE A 400 19.67 -25.65 7.36
C PHE A 400 21.19 -25.53 7.44
N LEU A 401 21.75 -25.20 8.60
CA LEU A 401 23.20 -25.14 8.82
C LEU A 401 23.89 -26.49 8.60
N TYR A 402 23.21 -27.60 8.91
CA TYR A 402 23.73 -28.95 8.67
C TYR A 402 23.61 -29.41 7.21
N SER A 403 22.62 -28.90 6.46
CA SER A 403 22.29 -29.43 5.13
C SER A 403 22.71 -28.53 3.97
N GLN A 404 23.00 -27.25 4.22
CA GLN A 404 23.23 -26.24 3.18
C GLN A 404 24.33 -25.25 3.58
N LEU A 405 25.00 -24.69 2.57
CA LEU A 405 25.99 -23.62 2.76
C LEU A 405 25.29 -22.29 3.03
N SER A 406 25.71 -21.61 4.10
CA SER A 406 25.26 -20.26 4.42
C SER A 406 25.95 -19.21 3.54
N LEU A 407 25.24 -18.14 3.20
CA LEU A 407 25.77 -16.95 2.51
C LEU A 407 26.12 -15.80 3.47
N ASP A 408 25.99 -16.03 4.77
CA ASP A 408 26.31 -15.05 5.81
C ASP A 408 27.69 -15.31 6.45
N ALA A 409 28.17 -14.40 7.29
CA ALA A 409 29.55 -14.43 7.82
C ALA A 409 29.84 -15.53 8.87
N GLY A 410 28.88 -16.43 9.15
CA GLY A 410 29.10 -17.58 10.03
C GLY A 410 29.67 -17.20 11.41
N ALA A 411 30.84 -17.76 11.73
CA ALA A 411 31.49 -17.62 13.03
C ALA A 411 31.89 -16.18 13.38
N ASP A 412 31.98 -15.26 12.42
CA ASP A 412 32.24 -13.83 12.70
C ASP A 412 31.11 -13.20 13.55
N TYR A 413 29.94 -13.83 13.55
CA TYR A 413 28.81 -13.45 14.39
C TYR A 413 28.83 -14.02 15.82
N SER A 414 29.86 -14.79 16.21
CA SER A 414 29.95 -15.39 17.56
C SER A 414 29.84 -14.37 18.71
N CYS A 415 30.23 -13.12 18.47
CA CYS A 415 30.08 -12.03 19.43
C CYS A 415 28.62 -11.62 19.73
N MET A 416 27.64 -12.15 18.98
CA MET A 416 26.21 -11.91 19.13
C MET A 416 25.46 -13.10 19.73
N VAL A 417 26.14 -14.22 20.00
CA VAL A 417 25.58 -15.38 20.70
C VAL A 417 25.51 -15.07 22.19
N PHE A 418 24.35 -15.16 22.81
CA PHE A 418 24.12 -14.88 24.22
C PHE A 418 23.28 -15.95 24.95
N ASP A 419 22.93 -17.02 24.23
CA ASP A 419 22.21 -18.20 24.70
C ASP A 419 23.12 -19.43 24.61
N ASN A 420 23.24 -20.17 25.73
CA ASN A 420 24.18 -21.29 25.83
C ASN A 420 23.76 -22.48 24.96
N THR A 421 22.45 -22.74 24.85
CA THR A 421 21.92 -23.82 23.99
C THR A 421 22.28 -23.56 22.53
N LEU A 422 22.17 -22.30 22.07
CA LEU A 422 22.62 -21.95 20.72
C LEU A 422 24.13 -22.13 20.55
N ALA A 423 24.94 -21.75 21.56
CA ALA A 423 26.39 -21.91 21.50
C ALA A 423 26.79 -23.39 21.36
N GLU A 424 26.17 -24.28 22.13
CA GLU A 424 26.39 -25.73 22.03
C GLU A 424 26.02 -26.26 20.64
N LEU A 425 24.84 -25.91 20.13
CA LEU A 425 24.39 -26.34 18.80
C LEU A 425 25.29 -25.84 17.67
N LEU A 426 25.78 -24.59 17.75
CA LEU A 426 26.72 -24.04 16.77
C LEU A 426 28.09 -24.71 16.87
N SER A 427 28.55 -25.06 18.09
CA SER A 427 29.81 -25.78 18.26
C SER A 427 29.76 -27.17 17.58
N ASP A 428 28.65 -27.90 17.72
CA ASP A 428 28.44 -29.17 17.02
C ASP A 428 28.51 -29.01 15.49
N VAL A 429 27.93 -27.93 14.94
CA VAL A 429 28.01 -27.61 13.50
C VAL A 429 29.46 -27.37 13.08
N TYR A 430 30.22 -26.63 13.88
CA TYR A 430 31.62 -26.32 13.56
C TYR A 430 32.52 -27.54 13.66
N GLU A 431 32.36 -28.37 14.70
CA GLU A 431 33.12 -29.60 14.89
C GLU A 431 32.87 -30.62 13.77
N ARG A 432 31.59 -30.85 13.42
CA ARG A 432 31.23 -31.78 12.32
C ARG A 432 31.77 -31.36 10.97
N ASN A 433 31.91 -30.05 10.74
CA ASN A 433 32.46 -29.48 9.51
C ASN A 433 33.98 -29.25 9.60
N HIS A 434 34.65 -29.72 10.65
CA HIS A 434 36.09 -29.55 10.88
C HIS A 434 36.56 -28.08 10.90
N MET A 435 35.70 -27.18 11.38
CA MET A 435 35.96 -25.74 11.49
C MET A 435 36.45 -25.35 12.90
N GLN A 436 37.58 -25.92 13.34
CA GLN A 436 38.12 -25.66 14.68
C GLN A 436 38.31 -24.17 15.02
N PRO A 437 38.85 -23.31 14.11
CA PRO A 437 39.00 -21.89 14.41
C PRO A 437 37.67 -21.18 14.69
N SER A 438 36.59 -21.62 14.03
CA SER A 438 35.23 -21.11 14.24
C SER A 438 34.67 -21.51 15.60
N ALA A 439 34.91 -22.75 16.03
CA ALA A 439 34.55 -23.24 17.36
C ALA A 439 35.31 -22.48 18.46
N ASP A 440 36.62 -22.31 18.31
CA ASP A 440 37.45 -21.57 19.26
C ASP A 440 37.00 -20.10 19.37
N LEU A 441 36.66 -19.47 18.23
CA LEU A 441 36.09 -18.12 18.21
C LEU A 441 34.76 -18.05 18.95
N LEU A 442 33.86 -19.01 18.75
CA LEU A 442 32.59 -19.10 19.48
C LEU A 442 32.82 -19.22 20.99
N PHE A 443 33.68 -20.13 21.43
CA PHE A 443 33.99 -20.34 22.84
C PHE A 443 34.59 -19.09 23.48
N SER A 444 35.44 -18.35 22.76
CA SER A 444 36.02 -17.08 23.23
C SER A 444 34.99 -15.99 23.55
N TYR A 445 33.77 -16.08 23.02
CA TYR A 445 32.67 -15.16 23.28
C TYR A 445 31.60 -15.74 24.20
N ALA A 446 31.23 -17.00 24.03
CA ALA A 446 30.18 -17.68 24.79
C ALA A 446 30.57 -17.86 26.26
N TYR A 447 31.84 -18.18 26.55
CA TYR A 447 32.31 -18.47 27.91
C TYR A 447 33.11 -17.33 28.56
N ARG A 448 32.93 -16.09 28.09
CA ARG A 448 33.49 -14.92 28.79
C ARG A 448 32.88 -14.78 30.17
N SER A 449 33.61 -14.20 31.13
CA SER A 449 33.11 -13.96 32.49
C SER A 449 31.82 -13.13 32.53
N CYS A 450 31.60 -12.24 31.55
CA CYS A 450 30.36 -11.47 31.42
C CYS A 450 29.13 -12.30 31.00
N MET A 451 29.32 -13.55 30.60
CA MET A 451 28.27 -14.53 30.28
C MET A 451 28.01 -15.51 31.43
N ASN A 452 28.56 -15.28 32.63
CA ASN A 452 28.33 -16.13 33.79
C ASN A 452 26.86 -16.01 34.27
N PRO A 453 26.09 -17.12 34.34
CA PRO A 453 24.73 -17.15 34.90
C PRO A 453 24.59 -16.62 36.33
N GLU A 454 25.65 -16.71 37.13
CA GLU A 454 25.65 -16.22 38.51
C GLU A 454 25.68 -14.68 38.58
N GLY A 455 26.23 -14.02 37.55
CA GLY A 455 26.34 -12.57 37.44
C GLY A 455 25.13 -11.93 36.76
N ARG A 456 23.92 -12.14 37.29
CA ARG A 456 22.64 -11.80 36.63
C ARG A 456 22.59 -10.40 35.99
N ASP A 457 23.02 -9.37 36.70
CA ASP A 457 22.98 -7.98 36.17
C ASP A 457 23.98 -7.76 35.03
N VAL A 458 25.16 -8.37 35.12
CA VAL A 458 26.20 -8.29 34.08
C VAL A 458 25.75 -9.08 32.86
N LEU A 459 25.19 -10.28 33.07
CA LEU A 459 24.65 -11.11 32.03
C LEU A 459 23.51 -10.42 31.26
N ALA A 460 22.52 -9.86 31.98
CA ALA A 460 21.39 -9.17 31.35
C ALA A 460 21.84 -7.97 30.49
N ARG A 461 22.81 -7.19 30.99
CA ARG A 461 23.41 -6.08 30.22
C ARG A 461 24.15 -6.58 28.99
N GLU A 462 24.90 -7.68 29.12
CA GLU A 462 25.65 -8.26 28.00
C GLU A 462 24.72 -8.86 26.94
N GLN A 463 23.68 -9.58 27.35
CA GLN A 463 22.62 -10.10 26.46
C GLN A 463 21.95 -8.96 25.68
N SER A 464 21.58 -7.88 26.37
CA SER A 464 21.02 -6.68 25.74
C SER A 464 21.99 -6.06 24.72
N ARG A 465 23.29 -5.92 25.07
CA ARG A 465 24.32 -5.40 24.17
C ARG A 465 24.51 -6.28 22.92
N ARG A 466 24.51 -7.61 23.08
CA ARG A 466 24.64 -8.57 21.97
C ARG A 466 23.39 -8.56 21.08
N CYS A 467 22.19 -8.48 21.67
CA CYS A 467 20.93 -8.31 20.94
C CYS A 467 20.91 -7.00 20.12
N GLN A 468 21.38 -5.88 20.69
CA GLN A 468 21.50 -4.61 19.94
C GLN A 468 22.46 -4.72 18.77
N ARG A 469 23.59 -5.41 18.94
CA ARG A 469 24.54 -5.67 17.84
C ARG A 469 23.92 -6.53 16.76
N LEU A 470 23.15 -7.54 17.14
CA LEU A 470 22.38 -8.37 16.20
C LEU A 470 21.38 -7.53 15.41
N LEU A 471 20.58 -6.70 16.06
CA LEU A 471 19.62 -5.81 15.40
C LEU A 471 20.28 -4.86 14.39
N ARG A 472 21.42 -4.26 14.75
CA ARG A 472 22.20 -3.41 13.83
C ARG A 472 22.74 -4.19 12.63
N THR A 473 23.24 -5.39 12.87
CA THR A 473 23.76 -6.27 11.80
C THR A 473 22.65 -6.69 10.86
N LEU A 474 21.48 -7.08 11.40
CA LEU A 474 20.30 -7.42 10.61
C LEU A 474 19.80 -6.22 9.79
N ALA A 475 19.76 -5.02 10.37
CA ALA A 475 19.36 -3.82 9.67
C ALA A 475 20.33 -3.49 8.52
N ALA A 476 21.65 -3.58 8.76
CA ALA A 476 22.66 -3.38 7.72
C ALA A 476 22.51 -4.41 6.59
N GLN A 477 22.28 -5.68 6.94
CA GLN A 477 22.16 -6.78 5.98
C GLN A 477 20.86 -6.74 5.16
N LEU A 478 19.74 -6.32 5.77
CA LEU A 478 18.42 -6.33 5.11
C LEU A 478 18.12 -5.02 4.38
N PHE A 479 18.64 -3.88 4.85
CA PHE A 479 18.42 -2.58 4.21
C PHE A 479 19.48 -2.25 3.15
N ASP A 480 20.45 -3.14 2.92
CA ASP A 480 21.66 -2.86 2.15
C ASP A 480 22.36 -1.55 2.59
N ALA A 481 22.25 -1.25 3.89
CA ALA A 481 22.83 -0.05 4.48
C ALA A 481 24.20 -0.40 5.07
N HIS A 482 25.27 -0.08 4.34
CA HIS A 482 26.62 -0.10 4.89
C HIS A 482 26.80 1.13 5.79
N PHE A 483 26.88 0.90 7.10
CA PHE A 483 27.21 1.94 8.09
C PHE A 483 28.72 2.11 8.26
#